data_AF-A0A1H6U687-F1
#
_entry.id   AF-A0A1H6U687-F1
#
_cell.length_a   1.000
_cell.length_b   1.000
_cell.length_c   1.000
_cell.angle_alpha   90.00
_cell.angle_beta   90.00
_cell.angle_gamma   90.00
#
_symmetry.space_group_name_H-M   'P 1'
#
loop_
_entity.id
_entity.type
_entity.pdbx_description
1 polymer ?
#
loop_
_entity_poly.entity_id
_entity_poly.type
_entity_poly.pdbx_seq_one_letter_code
_entity_poly.pdbx_strand_id
1 'polypeptide(L)'
;MGIEIIAGLIATLLGGILPILRTIAKEFLESSIKKGQIGKTQEFIAKLFDIEINEQKSYKQRLEDTLSVLKNAFVEVDKATVEFSELMKEKEKNIDAIEKRLAELSNEEINLKTKVETLQKVPLEALTHFEAILNKGDKRSALRDYLLFISGIIASVIVTLILKYYFHI
;
A
#
# COMPACT_ATOMS: atom_id res chain seq x y z
N MET A 1 37.51 -53.34 36.68
CA MET A 1 36.15 -52.93 37.13
C MET A 1 36.12 -51.59 37.86
N GLY A 2 36.87 -51.34 38.94
CA GLY A 2 36.77 -50.04 39.66
C GLY A 2 37.21 -48.80 38.85
N ILE A 3 38.24 -48.93 38.02
CA ILE A 3 38.79 -47.81 37.22
C ILE A 3 37.88 -47.48 36.01
N GLU A 4 37.16 -48.47 35.46
CA GLU A 4 36.25 -48.28 34.33
C GLU A 4 34.99 -47.49 34.73
N ILE A 5 34.49 -47.70 35.96
CA ILE A 5 33.36 -46.94 36.49
C ILE A 5 33.76 -45.49 36.75
N ILE A 6 34.95 -45.24 37.28
CA ILE A 6 35.49 -43.89 37.52
C ILE A 6 35.76 -43.17 36.18
N ALA A 7 36.33 -43.87 35.20
CA ALA A 7 36.54 -43.33 33.86
C ALA A 7 35.20 -43.02 33.15
N GLY A 8 34.20 -43.88 33.30
CA GLY A 8 32.84 -43.66 32.78
C GLY A 8 32.13 -42.46 33.43
N LEU A 9 32.29 -42.28 34.74
CA LEU A 9 31.78 -41.12 35.49
C LEU A 9 32.48 -39.81 35.11
N ILE A 10 33.80 -39.84 34.92
CA ILE A 10 34.58 -38.68 34.48
C ILE A 10 34.22 -38.32 33.02
N ALA A 11 34.04 -39.31 32.14
CA ALA A 11 33.65 -39.07 30.75
C ALA A 11 32.22 -38.52 30.61
N THR A 12 31.27 -38.98 31.44
CA THR A 12 29.90 -38.43 31.47
C THR A 12 29.82 -37.05 32.11
N LEU A 13 30.58 -36.79 33.18
CA LEU A 13 30.70 -35.45 33.77
C LEU A 13 31.38 -34.48 32.80
N LEU A 14 32.49 -34.87 32.18
CA LEU A 14 33.17 -34.04 31.18
C LEU A 14 32.27 -33.81 29.96
N GLY A 15 31.62 -34.85 29.42
CA GLY A 15 30.72 -34.71 28.26
C GLY A 15 29.53 -33.80 28.51
N GLY A 16 28.99 -33.77 29.74
CA GLY A 16 27.90 -32.87 30.13
C GLY A 16 28.33 -31.43 30.47
N ILE A 17 29.54 -31.25 31.00
CA ILE A 17 30.03 -29.94 31.47
C ILE A 17 30.78 -29.17 30.36
N LEU A 18 31.36 -29.86 29.37
CA LEU A 18 32.08 -29.27 28.24
C LEU A 18 31.27 -28.23 27.43
N PRO A 19 29.97 -28.43 27.08
CA PRO A 19 29.19 -27.42 26.37
C PRO A 19 28.94 -26.17 27.22
N ILE A 20 28.78 -26.33 28.53
CA ILE A 20 28.59 -25.21 29.47
C ILE A 20 29.89 -24.40 29.58
N LEU A 21 31.03 -25.08 29.75
CA LEU A 21 32.35 -24.46 29.76
C LEU A 21 32.66 -23.71 28.45
N ARG A 22 32.29 -24.29 27.29
CA ARG A 22 32.46 -23.63 25.99
C ARG A 22 31.63 -22.35 25.89
N THR A 23 30.41 -22.36 26.41
CA THR A 23 29.52 -21.18 26.40
C THR A 23 30.06 -20.07 27.30
N ILE A 24 30.50 -20.40 28.52
CA ILE A 24 31.11 -19.46 29.46
C ILE A 24 32.43 -18.90 28.90
N ALA A 25 33.27 -19.75 28.31
CA ALA A 25 34.52 -19.33 27.67
C ALA A 25 34.27 -18.38 26.50
N LYS A 26 33.24 -18.62 25.69
CA LYS A 26 32.85 -17.76 24.57
C LYS A 26 32.39 -16.38 25.04
N GLU A 27 31.52 -16.30 26.04
CA GLU A 27 31.08 -15.02 26.62
C GLU A 27 32.24 -14.23 27.25
N PHE A 28 33.14 -14.92 27.95
CA PHE A 28 34.32 -14.29 28.55
C PHE A 28 35.30 -13.76 27.49
N LEU A 29 35.51 -14.51 26.40
CA LEU A 29 36.31 -14.10 25.25
C LEU A 29 35.69 -12.89 24.53
N GLU A 30 34.40 -12.92 24.21
CA GLU A 30 33.71 -11.81 23.56
C GLU A 30 33.73 -10.53 24.39
N SER A 31 33.53 -10.64 25.72
CA SER A 31 33.61 -9.51 26.65
C SER A 31 35.03 -8.93 26.73
N SER A 32 36.05 -9.79 26.66
CA SER A 32 37.46 -9.36 26.70
C SER A 32 37.93 -8.75 25.38
N ILE A 33 37.49 -9.29 24.23
CA ILE A 33 37.76 -8.75 22.90
C ILE A 33 37.11 -7.36 22.73
N LYS A 34 35.88 -7.16 23.23
CA LYS A 34 35.22 -5.85 23.24
C LYS A 34 35.97 -4.79 24.06
N LYS A 35 36.72 -5.21 25.08
CA LYS A 35 37.57 -4.33 25.91
C LYS A 35 38.97 -4.09 25.33
N GLY A 36 39.29 -4.65 24.17
CA GLY A 36 40.54 -4.39 23.44
C GLY A 36 41.81 -4.96 24.08
N GLN A 37 41.70 -5.84 25.08
CA GLN A 37 42.84 -6.51 25.70
C GLN A 37 42.93 -7.93 25.18
N ILE A 38 43.72 -8.17 24.13
CA ILE A 38 44.04 -9.52 23.67
C ILE A 38 45.34 -9.95 24.36
N GLY A 39 45.20 -10.65 25.48
CA GLY A 39 46.34 -11.21 26.23
C GLY A 39 46.65 -12.66 25.83
N LYS A 40 47.87 -13.14 26.15
CA LYS A 40 48.32 -14.54 25.91
C LYS A 40 47.39 -15.60 26.52
N THR A 41 46.64 -15.26 27.57
CA THR A 41 45.68 -16.15 28.22
C THR A 41 44.44 -16.42 27.37
N GLN A 42 44.00 -15.44 26.56
CA GLN A 42 42.82 -15.59 25.70
C GLN A 42 43.13 -16.44 24.47
N GLU A 43 44.34 -16.29 23.92
CA GLU A 43 44.82 -17.13 22.82
C GLU A 43 44.95 -18.61 23.24
N PHE A 44 45.33 -18.86 24.50
CA PHE A 44 45.38 -20.21 25.06
C PHE A 44 43.97 -20.82 25.24
N ILE A 45 43.00 -20.03 25.73
CA ILE A 45 41.61 -20.49 25.89
C ILE A 45 40.97 -20.77 24.52
N ALA A 46 41.19 -19.92 23.52
CA ALA A 46 40.65 -20.14 22.18
C ALA A 46 41.25 -21.39 21.50
N LYS A 47 42.56 -21.66 21.68
CA LYS A 47 43.21 -22.89 21.20
C LYS A 47 42.74 -24.15 21.95
N LEU A 48 42.45 -24.05 23.25
CA LEU A 48 41.99 -25.19 24.05
C LEU A 48 40.54 -25.61 23.72
N PHE A 49 39.70 -24.66 23.30
CA PHE A 49 38.28 -24.88 23.01
C PHE A 49 37.92 -24.81 21.52
N ASP A 50 38.91 -24.70 20.64
CA ASP A 50 38.77 -24.63 19.17
C ASP A 50 37.71 -23.60 18.75
N ILE A 51 37.81 -22.39 19.32
CA ILE A 51 36.90 -21.28 19.06
C ILE A 51 37.59 -20.35 18.06
N GLU A 52 37.04 -20.27 16.84
CA GLU A 52 37.47 -19.31 15.82
C GLU A 52 37.30 -17.88 16.33
N ILE A 53 38.40 -17.26 16.74
CA ILE A 53 38.44 -15.82 17.03
C ILE A 53 38.32 -15.11 15.68
N ASN A 54 37.13 -14.61 15.38
CA ASN A 54 36.88 -13.83 14.18
C ASN A 54 37.81 -12.60 14.17
N GLU A 55 38.72 -12.54 13.20
CA GLU A 55 39.76 -11.52 13.12
C GLU A 55 39.14 -10.12 13.16
N GLN A 56 39.64 -9.26 14.06
CA GLN A 56 39.22 -7.87 14.13
C GLN A 56 39.45 -7.20 12.78
N LYS A 57 38.36 -6.85 12.07
CA LYS A 57 38.42 -5.99 10.86
C LYS A 57 39.39 -4.84 11.09
N SER A 58 40.37 -4.70 10.20
CA SER A 58 41.39 -3.65 10.26
C SER A 58 40.75 -2.26 10.25
N TYR A 59 41.36 -1.27 10.90
CA TYR A 59 40.86 0.11 10.94
C TYR A 59 40.55 0.66 9.54
N LYS A 60 41.40 0.31 8.56
CA LYS A 60 41.20 0.67 7.15
C LYS A 60 39.89 0.11 6.58
N GLN A 61 39.58 -1.16 6.86
CA GLN A 61 38.33 -1.79 6.41
C GLN A 61 37.10 -1.16 7.07
N ARG A 62 37.18 -0.80 8.36
CA ARG A 62 36.07 -0.11 9.04
C ARG A 62 35.82 1.27 8.45
N LEU A 63 36.88 2.03 8.17
CA LEU A 63 36.79 3.34 7.54
C LEU A 63 36.16 3.24 6.15
N GLU A 64 36.62 2.26 5.35
CA GLU A 64 36.09 1.98 4.01
C GLU A 64 34.61 1.56 4.06
N ASP A 65 34.23 0.69 4.99
CA ASP A 65 32.83 0.31 5.24
C ASP A 65 31.99 1.56 5.59
N THR A 66 32.51 2.45 6.44
CA THR A 66 31.77 3.64 6.89
C THR A 66 31.62 4.66 5.76
N LEU A 67 32.66 4.86 4.95
CA LEU A 67 32.63 5.72 3.77
C LEU A 67 31.68 5.18 2.70
N SER A 68 31.63 3.85 2.52
CA SER A 68 30.69 3.19 1.62
C SER A 68 29.24 3.41 2.08
N VAL A 69 28.96 3.22 3.38
CA VAL A 69 27.63 3.48 3.96
C VAL A 69 27.24 4.96 3.81
N LEU A 70 28.16 5.89 4.08
CA LEU A 70 27.91 7.32 3.94
C LEU A 70 27.63 7.70 2.48
N LYS A 71 28.41 7.16 1.53
CA LYS A 71 28.21 7.37 0.09
C LYS A 71 26.84 6.86 -0.36
N ASN A 72 26.43 5.67 0.10
CA ASN A 72 25.12 5.12 -0.21
C ASN A 72 24.00 5.96 0.39
N ALA A 73 24.17 6.47 1.61
CA ALA A 73 23.21 7.38 2.23
C ALA A 73 23.05 8.69 1.43
N PHE A 74 24.15 9.26 0.91
CA PHE A 74 24.06 10.43 0.03
C PHE A 74 23.32 10.14 -1.27
N VAL A 75 23.57 8.99 -1.90
CA VAL A 75 22.83 8.58 -3.11
C VAL A 75 21.33 8.43 -2.82
N GLU A 76 20.96 7.86 -1.67
CA GLU A 76 19.56 7.73 -1.29
C GLU A 76 18.89 9.09 -1.02
N VAL A 77 19.61 10.03 -0.41
CA VAL A 77 19.11 11.41 -0.19
C VAL A 77 18.94 12.14 -1.52
N ASP A 78 19.89 12.01 -2.44
CA ASP A 78 19.78 12.61 -3.78
C ASP A 78 18.56 12.05 -4.51
N LYS A 79 18.36 10.73 -4.45
CA LYS A 79 17.20 10.05 -5.04
C LYS A 79 15.89 10.55 -4.42
N ALA A 80 15.80 10.60 -3.09
CA ALA A 80 14.63 11.12 -2.40
C ALA A 80 14.34 12.59 -2.76
N THR A 81 15.38 13.39 -2.99
CA THR A 81 15.24 14.80 -3.41
C THR A 81 14.67 14.90 -4.83
N VAL A 82 15.09 14.03 -5.75
CA VAL A 82 14.52 13.95 -7.10
C VAL A 82 13.06 13.54 -7.06
N GLU A 83 12.71 12.48 -6.31
CA GLU A 83 11.34 12.02 -6.14
C GLU A 83 10.45 13.13 -5.52
N PHE A 84 10.98 13.85 -4.53
CA PHE A 84 10.27 14.98 -3.93
C PHE A 84 10.06 16.12 -4.93
N SER A 85 11.05 16.42 -5.77
CA SER A 85 10.92 17.44 -6.83
C SER A 85 9.85 17.05 -7.85
N GLU A 86 9.79 15.79 -8.26
CA GLU A 86 8.77 15.28 -9.17
C GLU A 86 7.37 15.36 -8.55
N LEU A 87 7.24 14.94 -7.29
CA LEU A 87 5.98 15.02 -6.55
C LEU A 87 5.51 16.47 -6.40
N MET A 88 6.41 17.41 -6.14
CA MET A 88 6.08 18.83 -6.09
C MET A 88 5.57 19.37 -7.43
N LYS A 89 6.21 18.99 -8.55
CA LYS A 89 5.72 19.37 -9.89
C LYS A 89 4.35 18.79 -10.21
N GLU A 90 4.08 17.56 -9.77
CA GLU A 90 2.76 16.95 -9.93
C GLU A 90 1.71 17.67 -9.09
N LYS A 91 2.04 18.02 -7.84
CA LYS A 91 1.16 18.79 -6.96
C LYS A 91 0.84 20.17 -7.53
N GLU A 92 1.83 20.87 -8.07
CA GLU A 92 1.65 22.16 -8.74
C GLU A 92 0.67 22.05 -9.91
N LYS A 93 0.85 21.07 -10.81
CA LYS A 93 -0.10 20.81 -11.90
C LYS A 93 -1.52 20.49 -11.41
N ASN A 94 -1.63 19.74 -10.33
CA ASN A 94 -2.93 19.39 -9.76
C ASN A 94 -3.61 20.61 -9.13
N ILE A 95 -2.85 21.49 -8.48
CA ILE A 95 -3.37 22.77 -7.95
C ILE A 95 -3.84 23.64 -9.11
N ASP A 96 -3.06 23.81 -10.17
CA ASP A 96 -3.45 24.57 -11.36
C ASP A 96 -4.75 24.03 -11.98
N ALA A 97 -4.91 22.70 -12.03
CA ALA A 97 -6.12 22.06 -12.53
C ALA A 97 -7.33 22.32 -11.63
N ILE A 98 -7.15 22.30 -10.30
CA ILE A 98 -8.19 22.62 -9.33
C ILE A 98 -8.60 24.09 -9.44
N GLU A 99 -7.65 25.01 -9.55
CA GLU A 99 -7.92 26.45 -9.72
C GLU A 99 -8.72 26.73 -10.99
N LYS A 100 -8.37 26.08 -12.11
CA LYS A 100 -9.15 26.18 -13.36
C LYS A 100 -10.59 25.68 -13.19
N ARG A 101 -10.78 24.51 -12.57
CA ARG A 101 -12.13 23.98 -12.29
C ARG A 101 -12.93 24.89 -11.38
N LEU A 102 -12.29 25.50 -10.38
CA LEU A 102 -12.96 26.42 -9.46
C LEU A 102 -13.40 27.69 -10.21
N ALA A 103 -12.57 28.20 -11.11
CA ALA A 103 -12.94 29.32 -11.97
C ALA A 103 -14.11 28.97 -12.92
N GLU A 104 -14.10 27.78 -13.52
CA GLU A 104 -15.20 27.28 -14.36
C GLU A 104 -16.52 27.17 -13.58
N LEU A 105 -16.48 26.54 -12.40
CA LEU A 105 -17.65 26.37 -11.54
C LEU A 105 -18.20 27.71 -11.03
N SER A 106 -17.31 28.66 -10.70
CA SER A 106 -17.71 30.02 -10.30
C SER A 106 -18.45 30.74 -11.44
N ASN A 107 -17.96 30.63 -12.68
CA ASN A 107 -18.64 31.17 -13.84
C ASN A 107 -20.00 30.48 -14.10
N GLU A 108 -20.06 29.17 -13.92
CA GLU A 108 -21.31 28.41 -14.04
C GLU A 108 -22.32 28.83 -12.97
N GLU A 109 -21.90 28.99 -11.72
CA GLU A 109 -22.74 29.46 -10.62
C GLU A 109 -23.31 30.86 -10.92
N ILE A 110 -22.48 31.79 -11.40
CA ILE A 110 -22.93 33.14 -11.79
C ILE A 110 -23.99 33.04 -12.89
N ASN A 111 -23.74 32.24 -13.93
CA ASN A 111 -24.70 32.05 -15.02
C ASN A 111 -26.02 31.44 -14.54
N LEU A 112 -25.98 30.42 -13.68
CA LEU A 112 -27.16 29.80 -13.08
C LEU A 112 -27.92 30.79 -12.20
N LYS A 113 -27.22 31.58 -11.40
CA LYS A 113 -27.83 32.62 -10.58
C LYS A 113 -28.55 33.64 -11.44
N THR A 114 -27.94 34.12 -12.53
CA THR A 114 -28.59 35.02 -13.49
C THR A 114 -29.81 34.36 -14.15
N LYS A 115 -29.75 33.06 -14.48
CA LYS A 115 -30.91 32.30 -15.00
C LYS A 115 -32.03 32.21 -13.96
N VAL A 116 -31.71 31.95 -12.70
CA VAL A 116 -32.70 31.90 -11.62
C VAL A 116 -33.33 33.29 -11.40
N GLU A 117 -32.52 34.34 -11.36
CA GLU A 117 -33.02 35.72 -11.21
C GLU A 117 -33.91 36.14 -12.39
N THR A 118 -33.59 35.71 -13.61
CA THR A 118 -34.46 35.96 -14.78
C THR A 118 -35.75 35.15 -14.69
N LEU A 119 -35.69 33.87 -14.28
CA LEU A 119 -36.87 33.04 -14.07
C LEU A 119 -37.79 33.57 -12.95
N GLN A 120 -37.23 34.13 -11.88
CA GLN A 120 -37.99 34.77 -10.80
C GLN A 120 -38.69 36.05 -11.26
N LYS A 121 -38.13 36.74 -12.26
CA LYS A 121 -38.73 37.94 -12.87
C LYS A 121 -39.72 37.64 -13.98
N VAL A 122 -39.92 36.36 -14.34
CA VAL A 122 -40.94 35.97 -15.32
C VAL A 122 -42.32 36.27 -14.72
N PRO A 123 -43.16 37.09 -15.39
CA PRO A 123 -44.48 37.42 -14.90
C PRO A 123 -45.34 36.16 -14.77
N LEU A 124 -46.22 36.12 -13.76
CA LEU A 124 -47.10 35.00 -13.42
C LEU A 124 -47.95 34.48 -14.60
N GLU A 125 -48.17 35.30 -15.62
CA GLU A 125 -48.89 34.96 -16.85
C GLU A 125 -48.14 33.97 -17.76
N ALA A 126 -46.81 33.94 -17.71
CA ALA A 126 -46.02 32.98 -18.48
C ALA A 126 -45.85 31.63 -17.77
N LEU A 127 -46.04 31.57 -16.45
CA LEU A 127 -46.04 30.32 -15.67
C LEU A 127 -47.13 29.35 -16.13
N THR A 128 -48.33 29.86 -16.44
CA THR A 128 -49.44 29.03 -16.96
C THR A 128 -49.12 28.47 -18.36
N HIS A 129 -48.40 29.23 -19.20
CA HIS A 129 -47.92 28.75 -20.49
C HIS A 129 -46.81 27.69 -20.34
N PHE A 130 -45.88 27.85 -19.39
CA PHE A 130 -44.88 26.82 -19.09
C PHE A 130 -45.50 25.55 -18.53
N GLU A 131 -46.47 25.67 -17.63
CA GLU A 131 -47.23 24.54 -17.09
C GLU A 131 -48.01 23.79 -18.18
N ALA A 132 -48.59 24.51 -19.14
CA ALA A 132 -49.26 23.92 -20.30
C ALA A 132 -48.29 23.18 -21.25
N ILE A 133 -47.06 23.69 -21.41
CA ILE A 133 -46.02 23.07 -22.24
C ILE A 133 -45.43 21.82 -21.55
N LEU A 134 -45.12 21.91 -20.25
CA LEU A 134 -44.62 20.78 -19.45
C LEU A 134 -45.64 19.64 -19.38
N ASN A 135 -46.92 19.95 -19.11
CA ASN A 135 -47.99 18.95 -19.12
C ASN A 135 -48.18 18.26 -20.48
N LYS A 136 -47.90 18.95 -21.59
CA LYS A 136 -47.92 18.32 -22.94
C LYS A 136 -46.76 17.36 -23.15
N GLY A 137 -45.58 17.69 -22.64
CA GLY A 137 -44.38 16.83 -22.70
C GLY A 137 -44.58 15.52 -21.95
N ASP A 138 -45.05 15.61 -20.70
CA ASP A 138 -45.27 14.44 -19.84
C ASP A 138 -46.38 13.53 -20.37
N LYS A 139 -47.48 14.09 -20.88
CA LYS A 139 -48.56 13.31 -21.51
C LYS A 139 -48.08 12.56 -22.75
N ARG A 140 -47.18 13.15 -23.55
CA ARG A 140 -46.64 12.49 -24.76
C ARG A 140 -45.68 11.35 -24.40
N SER A 141 -44.88 11.51 -23.35
CA SER A 141 -44.02 10.44 -22.84
C SER A 141 -44.83 9.28 -22.26
N ALA A 142 -45.85 9.59 -21.45
CA ALA A 142 -46.75 8.58 -20.89
C ALA A 142 -47.51 7.80 -21.99
N LEU A 143 -47.99 8.47 -23.04
CA LEU A 143 -48.64 7.82 -24.18
C LEU A 143 -47.71 6.87 -24.93
N ARG A 144 -46.42 7.22 -25.08
CA ARG A 144 -45.42 6.32 -25.69
C ARG A 144 -45.25 5.05 -24.87
N ASP A 145 -45.15 5.18 -23.55
CA ASP A 145 -44.92 4.04 -22.68
C ASP A 145 -46.15 3.12 -22.62
N TYR A 146 -47.37 3.68 -22.66
CA TYR A 146 -48.61 2.90 -22.82
C TYR A 146 -48.67 2.15 -24.16
N LEU A 147 -48.26 2.79 -25.26
CA LEU A 147 -48.21 2.15 -26.58
C LEU A 147 -47.20 0.99 -26.60
N LEU A 148 -46.03 1.17 -26.01
CA LEU A 148 -45.02 0.10 -25.88
C LEU A 148 -45.54 -1.06 -25.03
N PHE A 149 -46.25 -0.78 -23.94
CA PHE A 149 -46.84 -1.79 -23.08
C PHE A 149 -47.93 -2.61 -23.80
N ILE A 150 -48.85 -1.96 -24.50
CA ILE A 150 -49.91 -2.63 -25.27
C ILE A 150 -49.32 -3.46 -26.42
N SER A 151 -48.31 -2.92 -27.11
CA SER A 151 -47.54 -3.64 -28.13
C SER A 151 -46.92 -4.93 -27.56
N GLY A 152 -46.32 -4.86 -26.37
CA GLY A 152 -45.75 -6.03 -25.69
C GLY A 152 -46.80 -7.10 -25.37
N ILE A 153 -47.98 -6.70 -24.90
CA ILE A 153 -49.08 -7.63 -24.63
C ILE A 153 -49.54 -8.32 -25.92
N ILE A 154 -49.76 -7.56 -27.00
CA ILE A 154 -50.20 -8.13 -28.28
C ILE A 154 -49.16 -9.10 -28.84
N ALA A 155 -47.88 -8.73 -28.80
CA ALA A 155 -46.80 -9.60 -29.23
C ALA A 155 -46.75 -10.91 -28.42
N SER A 156 -46.91 -10.82 -27.10
CA SER A 156 -46.98 -12.00 -26.21
C SER A 156 -48.16 -12.91 -26.55
N VAL A 157 -49.33 -12.34 -26.81
CA VAL A 157 -50.53 -13.11 -27.22
C VAL A 157 -50.33 -13.79 -28.57
N ILE A 158 -49.71 -13.10 -29.54
CA ILE A 158 -49.40 -13.67 -30.86
C ILE A 158 -48.42 -14.84 -30.72
N VAL A 159 -47.34 -14.67 -29.96
CA VAL A 159 -46.36 -15.74 -29.71
C VAL A 159 -47.03 -16.93 -29.04
N THR A 160 -47.90 -16.69 -28.05
CA THR A 160 -48.65 -17.74 -27.36
C THR A 160 -49.59 -18.49 -28.32
N LEU A 161 -50.29 -17.78 -29.21
CA LEU A 161 -51.15 -18.39 -30.23
C LEU A 161 -50.34 -19.25 -31.22
N ILE A 162 -49.19 -18.75 -31.67
CA ILE A 162 -48.29 -19.50 -32.56
C ILE A 162 -47.79 -20.76 -31.87
N LEU A 163 -47.35 -20.67 -30.61
CA LEU A 163 -46.91 -21.83 -29.85
C LEU A 163 -48.03 -22.85 -29.70
N LYS A 164 -49.23 -22.41 -29.33
CA LYS A 164 -50.39 -23.28 -29.15
C LYS A 164 -50.78 -24.00 -30.44
N TYR A 165 -50.77 -23.29 -31.56
CA TYR A 165 -51.16 -23.86 -32.85
C TYR A 165 -50.10 -24.83 -33.40
N TYR A 166 -48.81 -24.45 -33.34
CA TYR A 166 -47.74 -25.19 -33.99
C TYR A 166 -47.16 -26.33 -33.13
N PHE A 167 -47.11 -26.15 -31.81
CA PHE A 167 -46.55 -27.14 -30.89
C PHE A 167 -47.61 -27.95 -30.13
N HIS A 168 -48.90 -27.65 -30.29
CA HIS A 168 -50.01 -28.36 -29.61
C HIS A 168 -49.84 -28.45 -28.08
N ILE A 169 -49.20 -27.44 -27.48
CA ILE A 169 -49.18 -27.17 -26.04
C ILE A 169 -50.38 -26.29 -25.72
#